data_AF-V2UJR5-F1
#
_entry.id   AF-V2UJR5-F1
#
_cell.length_a   1.000
_cell.length_b   1.000
_cell.length_c   1.000
_cell.angle_alpha   90.00
_cell.angle_beta   90.00
_cell.angle_gamma   90.00
#
_symmetry.space_group_name_H-M   'P 1'
#
loop_
_entity.id
_entity.type
_entity.pdbx_description
1 polymer ?
#
loop_
_entity_poly.entity_id
_entity_poly.type
_entity_poly.pdbx_seq_one_letter_code
_entity_poly.pdbx_strand_id
1 'polypeptide(L)'
;MAFVMSDSLTEAIQGTGSFKDKIGKVQQIAALYPNYVQIVASKKSGIRSIEDLKGKRIAVGAQNSGVEVNARTLLNGFGISYDDVKVDYLGYAEAADALKGGKLDAAFLTSGIPNSSLMELQQSFDLQLVSINADKVKQIAQNQSYFLPMVIPKGTYGNTEDVQTAAIMNALVVRSDLSEDDVYKLTKTFFDNLGNLANAHQAATDITLEKAQQGLVAPLHPGAKRYYDEVAAP
;
A
#
# COMPACT_ATOMS: atom_id res chain seq x y z
N MET A 1 15.47 6.55 10.09
CA MET A 1 14.05 6.73 9.76
C MET A 1 13.79 6.04 8.45
N ALA A 2 12.65 5.38 8.29
CA ALA A 2 12.25 4.75 7.04
C ALA A 2 10.75 4.95 6.81
N PHE A 3 10.37 4.93 5.54
CA PHE A 3 9.00 4.91 5.07
C PHE A 3 8.74 3.51 4.53
N VAL A 4 7.78 2.80 5.11
CA VAL A 4 7.48 1.40 4.80
C VAL A 4 5.97 1.19 4.71
N MET A 5 5.52 0.09 4.10
CA MET A 5 4.11 -0.32 4.16
C MET A 5 3.86 -1.19 5.40
N SER A 6 2.67 -1.09 5.98
CA SER A 6 2.30 -1.79 7.22
C SER A 6 2.36 -3.32 7.10
N ASP A 7 2.18 -3.89 5.91
CA ASP A 7 2.33 -5.33 5.67
C ASP A 7 3.79 -5.80 5.84
N SER A 8 4.72 -5.13 5.17
CA SER A 8 6.16 -5.41 5.23
C SER A 8 6.70 -5.14 6.63
N LEU A 9 6.20 -4.10 7.30
CA LEU A 9 6.51 -3.83 8.71
C LEU A 9 6.01 -4.94 9.62
N THR A 10 4.81 -5.48 9.37
CA THR A 10 4.24 -6.61 10.13
C THR A 10 5.07 -7.87 9.94
N GLU A 11 5.41 -8.24 8.70
CA GLU A 11 6.31 -9.37 8.42
C GLU A 11 7.66 -9.21 9.15
N ALA A 12 8.23 -7.99 9.13
CA ALA A 12 9.51 -7.68 9.78
C ALA A 12 9.48 -7.87 11.29
N ILE A 13 8.48 -7.31 11.99
CA ILE A 13 8.41 -7.38 13.47
C ILE A 13 7.93 -8.75 13.97
N GLN A 14 7.39 -9.59 13.10
CA GLN A 14 6.99 -10.96 13.41
C GLN A 14 8.05 -11.99 13.00
N GLY A 15 8.96 -11.66 12.08
CA GLY A 15 9.92 -12.61 11.52
C GLY A 15 9.24 -13.64 10.63
N THR A 16 8.34 -13.18 9.76
CA THR A 16 7.57 -14.02 8.83
C THR A 16 7.76 -13.55 7.39
N GLY A 17 7.27 -14.35 6.44
CA GLY A 17 7.30 -14.01 5.02
C GLY A 17 8.72 -13.74 4.52
N SER A 18 8.99 -12.49 4.14
CA SER A 18 10.27 -12.07 3.57
C SER A 18 11.40 -11.95 4.60
N PHE A 19 11.07 -12.03 5.90
CA PHE A 19 12.02 -11.88 7.00
C PHE A 19 12.24 -13.22 7.71
N LYS A 20 13.49 -13.69 7.72
CA LYS A 20 13.88 -14.93 8.42
C LYS A 20 13.85 -14.77 9.93
N ASP A 21 14.24 -13.60 10.42
CA ASP A 21 14.36 -13.27 11.83
C ASP A 21 13.52 -12.04 12.15
N LYS A 22 12.99 -12.01 13.38
CA LYS A 22 12.25 -10.86 13.90
C LYS A 22 13.14 -9.62 14.01
N ILE A 23 12.70 -8.51 13.42
CA ILE A 23 13.30 -7.20 13.62
C ILE A 23 12.64 -6.52 14.83
N GLY A 24 13.27 -6.66 16.00
CA GLY A 24 12.75 -6.12 17.26
C GLY A 24 13.04 -4.64 17.53
N LYS A 25 13.91 -3.99 16.74
CA LYS A 25 14.37 -2.61 16.99
C LYS A 25 13.69 -1.56 16.11
N VAL A 26 12.37 -1.68 15.92
CA VAL A 26 11.59 -0.75 15.10
C VAL A 26 10.38 -0.25 15.89
N GLN A 27 10.15 1.06 15.86
CA GLN A 27 8.97 1.71 16.42
C GLN A 27 8.38 2.67 15.39
N GLN A 28 7.07 2.83 15.42
CA GLN A 28 6.33 3.69 14.51
C GLN A 28 6.22 5.09 15.07
N ILE A 29 6.21 6.09 14.19
CA ILE A 29 5.95 7.49 14.50
C ILE A 29 4.53 7.86 14.09
N ALA A 30 4.12 7.43 12.89
CA ALA A 30 2.81 7.73 12.35
C ALA A 30 2.37 6.66 11.36
N ALA A 31 1.07 6.38 11.31
CA ALA A 31 0.40 5.98 10.08
C ALA A 31 0.28 7.21 9.17
N LEU A 32 0.49 7.02 7.87
CA LEU A 32 0.53 8.10 6.89
C LEU A 32 -0.72 8.04 6.01
N TYR A 33 -0.56 7.92 4.70
CA TYR A 33 -1.65 7.75 3.75
C TYR A 33 -1.81 6.28 3.31
N PRO A 34 -3.00 5.86 2.88
CA PRO A 34 -3.22 4.54 2.33
C PRO A 34 -2.56 4.35 0.95
N ASN A 35 -1.97 3.19 0.73
CA ASN A 35 -1.71 2.67 -0.61
C ASN A 35 -2.86 1.77 -1.04
N TYR A 36 -3.54 2.16 -2.10
CA TYR A 36 -4.62 1.43 -2.74
C TYR A 36 -4.03 0.37 -3.67
N VAL A 37 -4.47 -0.87 -3.52
CA VAL A 37 -4.11 -1.96 -4.42
C VAL A 37 -4.79 -1.71 -5.76
N GLN A 38 -4.02 -1.34 -6.77
CA GLN A 38 -4.54 -1.05 -8.11
C GLN A 38 -4.16 -2.21 -9.02
N ILE A 39 -5.10 -3.12 -9.24
CA ILE A 39 -4.92 -4.22 -10.19
C ILE A 39 -5.39 -3.73 -11.55
N VAL A 40 -4.46 -3.63 -12.50
CA VAL A 40 -4.70 -3.06 -13.82
C VAL A 40 -4.64 -4.17 -14.86
N ALA A 41 -5.64 -4.25 -15.73
CA ALA A 41 -5.68 -5.15 -16.87
C ALA A 41 -6.14 -4.40 -18.13
N SER A 42 -6.01 -5.00 -19.31
CA SER A 42 -6.66 -4.47 -20.52
C SER A 42 -8.17 -4.73 -20.46
N LYS A 43 -9.03 -3.81 -20.89
CA LYS A 43 -10.48 -4.09 -21.07
C LYS A 43 -10.75 -5.33 -21.91
N LYS A 44 -9.88 -5.60 -22.90
CA LYS A 44 -10.01 -6.75 -23.81
C LYS A 44 -9.72 -8.09 -23.12
N SER A 45 -9.03 -8.11 -21.97
CA SER A 45 -8.70 -9.35 -21.27
C SER A 45 -9.92 -9.98 -20.58
N GLY A 46 -10.97 -9.19 -20.32
CA GLY A 46 -12.16 -9.64 -19.59
C GLY A 46 -11.95 -9.87 -18.09
N ILE A 47 -10.75 -9.59 -17.56
CA ILE A 47 -10.42 -9.75 -16.13
C ILE A 47 -11.12 -8.66 -15.32
N ARG A 48 -12.03 -9.04 -14.43
CA ARG A 48 -12.85 -8.11 -13.63
C ARG A 48 -12.79 -8.36 -12.13
N SER A 49 -12.39 -9.56 -11.71
CA SER A 49 -12.13 -9.88 -10.31
C SER A 49 -10.75 -10.54 -10.09
N ILE A 50 -10.35 -10.71 -8.83
CA ILE A 50 -9.10 -11.40 -8.48
C ILE A 50 -9.13 -12.87 -8.94
N GLU A 51 -10.29 -13.52 -8.87
CA GLU A 51 -10.49 -14.91 -9.31
C GLU A 51 -10.15 -15.11 -10.79
N ASP A 52 -10.39 -14.10 -11.63
CA ASP A 52 -10.07 -14.14 -13.06
C ASP A 52 -8.56 -14.16 -13.36
N LEU A 53 -7.71 -13.89 -12.35
CA LEU A 53 -6.25 -13.92 -12.50
C LEU A 53 -5.70 -15.34 -12.58
N LYS A 54 -6.49 -16.37 -12.23
CA LYS A 54 -6.05 -17.76 -12.32
C LYS A 54 -5.66 -18.14 -13.75
N GLY A 55 -4.46 -18.69 -13.90
CA GLY A 55 -3.83 -19.07 -15.17
C GLY A 55 -3.27 -17.90 -15.98
N LYS A 56 -3.37 -16.66 -15.48
CA LYS A 56 -2.90 -15.45 -16.17
C LYS A 56 -1.44 -15.16 -15.86
N ARG A 57 -0.82 -14.33 -16.71
CA ARG A 57 0.51 -13.77 -16.45
C ARG A 57 0.39 -12.39 -15.84
N ILE A 58 0.89 -12.24 -14.62
CA ILE A 58 0.69 -11.05 -13.81
C ILE A 58 2.01 -10.46 -13.33
N ALA A 59 2.10 -9.13 -13.29
CA ALA A 59 3.16 -8.46 -12.55
C ALA A 59 2.72 -8.18 -11.12
N VAL A 60 3.55 -8.56 -10.14
CA VAL A 60 3.21 -8.44 -8.69
C VAL A 60 4.03 -7.36 -7.99
N GLY A 61 4.74 -6.50 -8.72
CA GLY A 61 5.74 -5.60 -8.17
C GLY A 61 7.14 -6.20 -8.14
N ALA A 62 8.13 -5.39 -7.75
CA ALA A 62 9.51 -5.87 -7.63
C ALA A 62 9.63 -6.92 -6.52
N GLN A 63 10.58 -7.84 -6.68
CA GLN A 63 10.81 -8.91 -5.71
C GLN A 63 11.05 -8.37 -4.30
N ASN A 64 10.36 -8.92 -3.30
CA ASN A 64 10.39 -8.49 -1.90
C ASN A 64 9.95 -7.03 -1.65
N SER A 65 9.28 -6.40 -2.61
CA SER A 65 8.63 -5.10 -2.37
C SER A 65 7.33 -5.31 -1.60
N GLY A 66 6.84 -4.29 -0.89
CA GLY A 66 5.52 -4.41 -0.27
C GLY A 66 4.38 -4.57 -1.28
N VAL A 67 4.57 -4.19 -2.55
CA VAL A 67 3.61 -4.51 -3.63
C VAL A 67 3.50 -6.03 -3.82
N GLU A 68 4.64 -6.72 -3.82
CA GLU A 68 4.69 -8.19 -3.93
C GLU A 68 4.09 -8.86 -2.70
N VAL A 69 4.44 -8.38 -1.50
CA VAL A 69 3.88 -8.88 -0.23
C VAL A 69 2.35 -8.76 -0.21
N ASN A 70 1.80 -7.59 -0.60
CA ASN A 70 0.35 -7.41 -0.63
C ASN A 70 -0.34 -8.20 -1.73
N ALA A 71 0.25 -8.29 -2.93
CA ALA A 71 -0.30 -9.07 -4.02
C ALA A 71 -0.37 -10.56 -3.63
N ARG A 72 0.72 -11.11 -3.07
CA ARG A 72 0.77 -12.48 -2.57
C ARG A 72 -0.25 -12.74 -1.48
N THR A 73 -0.36 -11.84 -0.50
CA THR A 73 -1.31 -12.01 0.61
C THR A 73 -2.77 -11.94 0.14
N LEU A 74 -3.10 -11.01 -0.76
CA LEU A 74 -4.43 -10.93 -1.35
C LEU A 74 -4.75 -12.17 -2.18
N LEU A 75 -3.87 -12.57 -3.09
CA LEU A 75 -4.08 -13.76 -3.91
C LEU A 75 -4.34 -15.00 -3.02
N ASN A 76 -3.51 -15.21 -1.99
CA ASN A 76 -3.70 -16.30 -1.03
C ASN A 76 -5.05 -16.22 -0.30
N GLY A 77 -5.48 -15.02 0.09
CA GLY A 77 -6.80 -14.78 0.70
C GLY A 77 -7.99 -15.09 -0.22
N PHE A 78 -7.76 -15.07 -1.54
CA PHE A 78 -8.71 -15.49 -2.57
C PHE A 78 -8.48 -16.94 -3.02
N GLY A 79 -7.61 -17.69 -2.36
CA GLY A 79 -7.31 -19.10 -2.68
C GLY A 79 -6.49 -19.28 -3.96
N ILE A 80 -5.76 -18.25 -4.39
CA ILE A 80 -4.87 -18.27 -5.55
C ILE A 80 -3.43 -18.22 -5.05
N SER A 81 -2.63 -19.20 -5.42
CA SER A 81 -1.20 -19.21 -5.14
C SER A 81 -0.40 -18.75 -6.37
N TYR A 82 0.91 -18.55 -6.22
CA TYR A 82 1.78 -18.30 -7.36
C TYR A 82 1.92 -19.49 -8.30
N ASP A 83 1.56 -20.71 -7.88
CA ASP A 83 1.50 -21.88 -8.77
C ASP A 83 0.27 -21.85 -9.70
N ASP A 84 -0.75 -21.06 -9.34
CA ASP A 84 -1.96 -20.87 -10.14
C ASP A 84 -1.80 -19.79 -11.21
N VAL A 85 -0.70 -19.04 -11.24
CA VAL A 85 -0.46 -17.90 -12.14
C VAL A 85 0.98 -17.88 -12.67
N LYS A 86 1.25 -17.07 -13.70
CA LYS A 86 2.63 -16.82 -14.16
C LYS A 86 3.08 -15.47 -13.60
N VAL A 87 3.97 -15.49 -12.61
CA VAL A 87 4.41 -14.28 -11.92
C VAL A 87 5.63 -13.67 -12.59
N ASP A 88 5.52 -12.38 -12.92
CA ASP A 88 6.66 -11.53 -13.24
C ASP A 88 6.90 -10.53 -12.09
N TYR A 89 8.15 -10.36 -11.67
CA TYR A 89 8.53 -9.36 -10.66
C TYR A 89 9.02 -8.10 -11.36
N LEU A 90 8.14 -7.11 -11.53
CA LEU A 90 8.41 -5.91 -12.31
C LEU A 90 8.12 -4.64 -11.53
N GLY A 91 8.93 -3.61 -11.74
CA GLY A 91 8.63 -2.27 -11.27
C GLY A 91 7.44 -1.65 -12.01
N TYR A 92 6.95 -0.50 -11.53
CA TYR A 92 5.78 0.17 -12.11
C TYR A 92 5.90 0.44 -13.61
N ALA A 93 6.99 1.09 -14.03
CA ALA A 93 7.20 1.47 -15.42
C ALA A 93 7.31 0.23 -16.32
N GLU A 94 8.06 -0.78 -15.88
CA GLU A 94 8.24 -2.04 -16.60
C GLU A 94 6.93 -2.81 -16.74
N ALA A 95 6.11 -2.87 -15.69
CA ALA A 95 4.80 -3.51 -15.72
C ALA A 95 3.83 -2.76 -16.65
N ALA A 96 3.84 -1.42 -16.62
CA ALA A 96 3.04 -0.59 -17.53
C ALA A 96 3.42 -0.83 -19.00
N ASP A 97 4.72 -0.87 -19.32
CA ASP A 97 5.19 -1.15 -20.67
C ASP A 97 4.89 -2.59 -21.11
N ALA A 98 5.01 -3.55 -20.21
CA ALA A 98 4.68 -4.95 -20.50
C ALA A 98 3.16 -5.16 -20.71
N LEU A 99 2.30 -4.42 -19.99
CA LEU A 99 0.86 -4.37 -20.27
C LEU A 99 0.56 -3.79 -21.65
N LYS A 100 1.15 -2.64 -22.00
CA LYS A 100 0.99 -2.03 -23.33
C LYS A 100 1.44 -2.96 -24.46
N GLY A 101 2.53 -3.69 -24.23
CA GLY A 101 3.07 -4.67 -25.17
C GLY A 101 2.33 -6.01 -25.22
N GLY A 102 1.27 -6.20 -24.43
CA GLY A 102 0.52 -7.47 -24.37
C GLY A 102 1.33 -8.64 -23.80
N LYS A 103 2.40 -8.36 -23.06
CA LYS A 103 3.24 -9.38 -22.42
C LYS A 103 2.70 -9.80 -21.06
N LEU A 104 1.83 -8.99 -20.47
CA LEU A 104 1.11 -9.25 -19.21
C LEU A 104 -0.40 -9.18 -19.44
N ASP A 105 -1.12 -9.98 -18.66
CA ASP A 105 -2.58 -9.94 -18.60
C ASP A 105 -3.07 -8.92 -17.55
N ALA A 106 -2.34 -8.79 -16.44
CA ALA A 106 -2.63 -7.83 -15.38
C ALA A 106 -1.36 -7.40 -14.62
N ALA A 107 -1.42 -6.30 -13.88
CA ALA A 107 -0.36 -5.84 -13.00
C ALA A 107 -0.92 -5.28 -11.69
N PHE A 108 -0.25 -5.57 -10.57
CA PHE A 108 -0.47 -4.95 -9.27
C PHE A 108 0.38 -3.69 -9.16
N LEU A 109 -0.26 -2.54 -9.03
CA LEU A 109 0.34 -1.21 -8.98
C LEU A 109 -0.10 -0.46 -7.70
N THR A 110 0.17 -1.04 -6.53
CA THR A 110 -0.25 -0.51 -5.21
C THR A 110 0.39 0.82 -4.77
N SER A 111 -0.36 1.92 -4.78
CA SER A 111 0.11 3.28 -4.42
C SER A 111 -0.98 4.15 -3.81
N GLY A 112 -0.63 5.33 -3.31
CA GLY A 112 -1.60 6.42 -3.10
C GLY A 112 -2.28 6.84 -4.42
N ILE A 113 -3.45 7.48 -4.31
CA ILE A 113 -4.23 7.97 -5.45
C ILE A 113 -4.38 9.51 -5.41
N PRO A 114 -4.46 10.19 -6.57
CA PRO A 114 -4.15 9.66 -7.89
C PRO A 114 -2.64 9.43 -8.07
N ASN A 115 -2.27 8.44 -8.88
CA ASN A 115 -0.88 8.15 -9.26
C ASN A 115 -0.63 8.59 -10.71
N SER A 116 0.38 9.43 -10.92
CA SER A 116 0.68 10.01 -12.24
C SER A 116 1.00 8.94 -13.29
N SER A 117 1.78 7.90 -12.95
CA SER A 117 2.12 6.83 -13.90
C SER A 117 0.89 6.05 -14.36
N LEU A 118 -0.10 5.85 -13.48
CA LEU A 118 -1.35 5.21 -13.87
C LEU A 118 -2.26 6.13 -14.69
N MET A 119 -2.27 7.44 -14.40
CA MET A 119 -2.94 8.44 -15.24
C MET A 119 -2.33 8.50 -16.65
N GLU A 120 -1.01 8.43 -16.78
CA GLU A 120 -0.33 8.39 -18.08
C GLU A 120 -0.59 7.08 -18.83
N LEU A 121 -0.58 5.94 -18.14
CA LEU A 121 -0.95 4.65 -18.72
C LEU A 121 -2.36 4.72 -19.30
N GLN A 122 -3.30 5.35 -18.59
CA GLN A 122 -4.69 5.50 -19.01
C GLN A 122 -4.88 6.22 -20.35
N GLN A 123 -3.98 7.12 -20.69
CA GLN A 123 -4.06 7.88 -21.94
C GLN A 123 -3.65 7.04 -23.16
N SER A 124 -2.86 5.99 -22.96
CA SER A 124 -2.24 5.18 -24.03
C SER A 124 -2.63 3.70 -24.01
N PHE A 125 -3.39 3.27 -23.00
CA PHE A 125 -3.82 1.89 -22.81
C PHE A 125 -5.28 1.87 -22.39
N ASP A 126 -6.08 1.02 -23.05
CA ASP A 126 -7.48 0.82 -22.69
C ASP A 126 -7.57 -0.04 -21.43
N LEU A 127 -7.30 0.61 -20.30
CA LEU A 127 -7.20 -0.01 -19.00
C LEU A 127 -8.57 -0.33 -18.41
N GLN A 128 -8.62 -1.36 -17.58
CA GLN A 128 -9.64 -1.57 -16.57
C GLN A 128 -8.97 -1.82 -15.22
N LEU A 129 -9.60 -1.27 -14.18
CA LEU A 129 -9.26 -1.62 -12.81
C LEU A 129 -10.07 -2.87 -12.43
N VAL A 130 -9.38 -3.88 -11.91
CA VAL A 130 -9.99 -5.11 -11.42
C VAL A 130 -10.49 -4.85 -9.99
N SER A 131 -11.77 -5.14 -9.76
CA SER A 131 -12.42 -4.88 -8.47
C SER A 131 -12.05 -5.97 -7.46
N ILE A 132 -11.84 -5.59 -6.20
CA ILE A 132 -11.59 -6.50 -5.09
C ILE A 132 -12.81 -6.50 -4.17
N ASN A 133 -13.38 -7.68 -3.92
CA ASN A 133 -14.54 -7.82 -3.07
C ASN A 133 -14.24 -7.34 -1.63
N ALA A 134 -14.95 -6.31 -1.18
CA ALA A 134 -14.71 -5.68 0.12
C ALA A 134 -14.92 -6.62 1.32
N ASP A 135 -15.87 -7.57 1.24
CA ASP A 135 -16.12 -8.52 2.32
C ASP A 135 -15.01 -9.57 2.41
N LYS A 136 -14.42 -9.96 1.28
CA LYS A 136 -13.18 -10.76 1.26
C LYS A 136 -12.00 -10.00 1.85
N VAL A 137 -11.87 -8.71 1.56
CA VAL A 137 -10.83 -7.88 2.22
C VAL A 137 -11.04 -7.85 3.73
N LYS A 138 -12.28 -7.66 4.23
CA LYS A 138 -12.58 -7.73 5.66
C LYS A 138 -12.26 -9.10 6.26
N GLN A 139 -12.54 -10.19 5.55
CA GLN A 139 -12.19 -11.54 5.99
C GLN A 139 -10.67 -11.72 6.10
N ILE A 140 -9.90 -11.26 5.12
CA ILE A 140 -8.44 -11.29 5.15
C ILE A 140 -7.90 -10.45 6.32
N ALA A 141 -8.50 -9.28 6.56
CA ALA A 141 -8.13 -8.37 7.63
C ALA A 141 -8.26 -8.96 9.04
N GLN A 142 -9.04 -10.03 9.23
CA GLN A 142 -9.12 -10.74 10.52
C GLN A 142 -7.78 -11.38 10.92
N ASN A 143 -6.99 -11.84 9.94
CA ASN A 143 -5.66 -12.42 10.16
C ASN A 143 -4.52 -11.46 9.79
N GLN A 144 -4.81 -10.50 8.90
CA GLN A 144 -3.86 -9.54 8.35
C GLN A 144 -4.36 -8.12 8.60
N SER A 145 -4.28 -7.66 9.84
CA SER A 145 -4.93 -6.43 10.34
C SER A 145 -4.50 -5.13 9.63
N TYR A 146 -3.45 -5.18 8.82
CA TYR A 146 -2.98 -4.07 7.99
C TYR A 146 -3.81 -3.84 6.72
N PHE A 147 -4.69 -4.77 6.34
CA PHE A 147 -5.60 -4.60 5.20
C PHE A 147 -6.88 -3.86 5.57
N LEU A 148 -7.27 -2.93 4.70
CA LEU A 148 -8.48 -2.14 4.82
C LEU A 148 -9.28 -2.23 3.52
N PRO A 149 -10.62 -2.43 3.54
CA PRO A 149 -11.43 -2.22 2.35
C PRO A 149 -11.51 -0.73 2.02
N MET A 150 -11.25 -0.36 0.78
CA MET A 150 -11.26 1.02 0.29
C MET A 150 -11.89 1.11 -1.09
N VAL A 151 -12.15 2.33 -1.55
CA VAL A 151 -12.74 2.60 -2.87
C VAL A 151 -11.84 3.53 -3.65
N ILE A 152 -11.54 3.18 -4.91
CA ILE A 152 -10.99 4.10 -5.89
C ILE A 152 -12.17 4.86 -6.51
N PRO A 153 -12.29 6.19 -6.30
CA PRO A 153 -13.44 6.94 -6.78
C PRO A 153 -13.58 6.90 -8.31
N LYS A 154 -14.81 7.02 -8.78
CA LYS A 154 -15.15 7.25 -10.18
C LYS A 154 -14.31 8.37 -10.78
N GLY A 155 -13.80 8.15 -11.98
CA GLY A 155 -13.04 9.14 -12.75
C GLY A 155 -11.57 9.29 -12.35
N THR A 156 -11.09 8.63 -11.29
CA THR A 156 -9.69 8.71 -10.85
C THR A 156 -8.72 8.32 -11.98
N TYR A 157 -9.02 7.24 -12.70
CA TYR A 157 -8.23 6.74 -13.83
C TYR A 157 -9.11 6.45 -15.05
N GLY A 158 -10.07 7.34 -15.34
CA GLY A 158 -11.03 7.17 -16.43
C GLY A 158 -12.06 6.03 -16.21
N ASN A 159 -12.06 5.41 -15.03
CA ASN A 159 -13.08 4.46 -14.60
C ASN A 159 -14.46 5.14 -14.52
N THR A 160 -15.49 4.47 -15.04
CA THR A 160 -16.86 5.03 -15.13
C THR A 160 -17.66 4.92 -13.84
N GLU A 161 -17.19 4.10 -12.91
CA GLU A 161 -17.81 3.77 -11.62
C GLU A 161 -16.74 3.70 -10.54
N ASP A 162 -17.17 3.77 -9.28
CA ASP A 162 -16.32 3.50 -8.12
C ASP A 162 -15.82 2.04 -8.16
N VAL A 163 -14.54 1.84 -7.85
CA VAL A 163 -13.92 0.50 -7.86
C VAL A 163 -13.55 0.10 -6.44
N GLN A 164 -14.15 -0.99 -5.96
CA GLN A 164 -13.80 -1.56 -4.65
C GLN A 164 -12.39 -2.12 -4.71
N THR A 165 -11.61 -1.87 -3.66
CA THR A 165 -10.25 -2.36 -3.55
C THR A 165 -9.85 -2.65 -2.10
N ALA A 166 -8.65 -3.19 -1.91
CA ALA A 166 -7.95 -3.24 -0.65
C ALA A 166 -6.95 -2.08 -0.57
N ALA A 167 -6.62 -1.66 0.64
CA ALA A 167 -5.53 -0.73 0.89
C ALA A 167 -4.71 -1.16 2.10
N ILE A 168 -3.49 -0.65 2.17
CA ILE A 168 -2.55 -0.82 3.28
C ILE A 168 -1.99 0.55 3.63
N MET A 169 -1.88 0.86 4.93
CA MET A 169 -1.30 2.13 5.34
C MET A 169 0.21 2.15 5.12
N ASN A 170 0.72 3.32 4.74
CA ASN A 170 2.14 3.61 4.89
C ASN A 170 2.44 3.96 6.36
N ALA A 171 3.64 3.60 6.81
CA ALA A 171 4.13 3.82 8.15
C ALA A 171 5.46 4.59 8.12
N LEU A 172 5.54 5.65 8.93
CA LEU A 172 6.81 6.30 9.25
C LEU A 172 7.42 5.60 10.46
N VAL A 173 8.61 5.03 10.31
CA VAL A 173 9.26 4.26 11.37
C VAL A 173 10.68 4.73 11.68
N VAL A 174 11.11 4.45 12.89
CA VAL A 174 12.47 4.70 13.39
C VAL A 174 12.99 3.49 14.16
N ARG A 175 14.29 3.50 14.45
CA ARG A 175 14.86 2.56 15.41
C ARG A 175 14.35 2.87 16.80
N SER A 176 14.12 1.84 17.59
CA SER A 176 13.65 1.96 18.98
C SER A 176 14.68 2.54 19.95
N ASP A 177 15.93 2.70 19.54
CA ASP A 177 17.04 3.22 20.35
C ASP A 177 17.41 4.67 20.04
N LEU A 178 16.59 5.37 19.25
CA LEU A 178 16.69 6.82 19.13
C LEU A 178 16.17 7.48 20.41
N SER A 179 16.72 8.64 20.75
CA SER A 179 16.30 9.36 21.96
C SER A 179 14.86 9.85 21.83
N GLU A 180 14.17 9.95 22.97
CA GLU A 180 12.81 10.53 23.02
C GLU A 180 12.80 11.94 22.43
N ASP A 181 13.78 12.77 22.76
CA ASP A 181 13.88 14.15 22.31
C ASP A 181 14.10 14.27 20.79
N ASP A 182 14.92 13.40 20.19
CA ASP A 182 15.14 13.43 18.74
C ASP A 182 13.88 13.01 18.00
N VAL A 183 13.18 11.98 18.47
CA VAL A 183 11.95 11.54 17.81
C VAL A 183 10.80 12.51 18.05
N TYR A 184 10.73 13.17 19.20
CA TYR A 184 9.80 14.29 19.41
C TYR A 184 10.03 15.40 18.38
N LYS A 185 11.28 15.87 18.23
CA LYS A 185 11.64 16.92 17.27
C LYS A 185 11.34 16.49 15.84
N LEU A 186 11.61 15.24 15.50
CA LEU A 186 11.32 14.68 14.19
C LEU A 186 9.81 14.65 13.92
N THR A 187 9.02 14.17 14.87
CA THR A 187 7.57 14.09 14.76
C THR A 187 6.97 15.48 14.60
N LYS A 188 7.34 16.43 15.46
CA LYS A 188 6.92 17.83 15.38
C LYS A 188 7.28 18.45 14.02
N THR A 189 8.53 18.30 13.60
CA THR A 189 9.01 18.85 12.32
C THR A 189 8.25 18.26 11.14
N PHE A 190 7.94 16.96 11.17
CA PHE A 190 7.16 16.30 10.13
C PHE A 190 5.75 16.90 10.00
N PHE A 191 5.02 17.04 11.11
CA PHE A 191 3.67 17.59 11.10
C PHE A 191 3.63 19.09 10.78
N ASP A 192 4.58 19.87 11.31
CA ASP A 192 4.71 21.30 11.01
C ASP A 192 4.95 21.58 9.51
N ASN A 193 5.44 20.59 8.76
CA ASN A 193 5.79 20.70 7.34
C ASN A 193 4.84 19.95 6.40
N LEU A 194 3.68 19.44 6.86
CA LEU A 194 2.75 18.72 5.99
C LEU A 194 2.28 19.52 4.77
N GLY A 195 2.10 20.84 4.92
CA GLY A 195 1.75 21.72 3.79
C GLY A 195 2.80 21.71 2.67
N ASN A 196 4.09 21.64 3.01
CA ASN A 196 5.17 21.54 2.03
C ASN A 196 5.18 20.17 1.34
N LEU A 197 4.91 19.10 2.10
CA LEU A 197 4.83 17.74 1.55
C LEU A 197 3.64 17.58 0.61
N ALA A 198 2.49 18.18 0.92
CA ALA A 198 1.31 18.20 0.05
C ALA A 198 1.59 18.85 -1.31
N ASN A 199 2.44 19.88 -1.36
CA ASN A 199 2.86 20.50 -2.62
C ASN A 199 3.76 19.59 -3.46
N ALA A 200 4.53 18.69 -2.83
CA ALA A 200 5.41 17.76 -3.52
C ALA A 200 4.68 16.48 -3.97
N HIS A 201 3.69 16.01 -3.20
CA HIS A 201 2.95 14.79 -3.51
C HIS A 201 1.53 14.82 -2.94
N GLN A 202 0.53 14.64 -3.80
CA GLN A 202 -0.90 14.74 -3.45
C GLN A 202 -1.28 13.84 -2.27
N ALA A 203 -0.81 12.60 -2.21
CA ALA A 203 -1.14 11.68 -1.10
C ALA A 203 -0.76 12.20 0.30
N ALA A 204 0.15 13.17 0.41
CA ALA A 204 0.47 13.78 1.70
C ALA A 204 -0.71 14.58 2.29
N THR A 205 -1.71 14.98 1.48
CA THR A 205 -2.93 15.65 1.98
C THR A 205 -3.78 14.76 2.86
N ASP A 206 -3.62 13.43 2.78
CA ASP A 206 -4.37 12.46 3.58
C ASP A 206 -3.74 12.21 4.96
N ILE A 207 -2.55 12.76 5.22
CA ILE A 207 -1.85 12.64 6.50
C ILE A 207 -2.40 13.69 7.46
N THR A 208 -3.00 13.24 8.57
CA THR A 208 -3.53 14.13 9.60
C THR A 208 -3.11 13.67 11.00
N LEU A 209 -3.03 14.61 11.95
CA LEU A 209 -2.75 14.29 13.36
C LEU A 209 -3.76 13.29 13.94
N GLU A 210 -5.04 13.44 13.59
CA GLU A 210 -6.13 12.56 14.04
C GLU A 210 -5.93 11.10 13.59
N LYS A 211 -5.46 10.89 12.36
CA LYS A 211 -5.28 9.56 11.77
C LYS A 211 -3.90 8.97 12.06
N ALA A 212 -2.93 9.79 12.45
CA ALA A 212 -1.54 9.37 12.60
C ALA A 212 -1.30 8.23 13.59
N GLN A 213 -2.19 8.07 14.58
CA GLN A 213 -2.12 6.99 15.58
C GLN A 213 -3.09 5.83 15.30
N GLN A 214 -3.87 5.90 14.21
CA GLN A 214 -4.84 4.88 13.85
C GLN A 214 -4.18 3.82 12.96
N GLY A 215 -4.48 2.54 13.20
CA GLY A 215 -3.95 1.44 12.38
C GLY A 215 -2.44 1.23 12.49
N LEU A 216 -1.82 1.60 13.62
CA LEU A 216 -0.43 1.28 13.91
C LEU A 216 -0.24 -0.23 14.00
N VAL A 217 0.79 -0.75 13.33
CA VAL A 217 1.15 -2.18 13.37
C VAL A 217 2.40 -2.45 14.20
N ALA A 218 3.14 -1.41 14.58
CA ALA A 218 4.26 -1.47 15.49
C ALA A 218 4.06 -0.51 16.69
N PRO A 219 4.75 -0.73 17.82
CA PRO A 219 4.65 0.16 18.98
C PRO A 219 5.01 1.61 18.62
N LEU A 220 4.24 2.56 19.15
CA LEU A 220 4.49 3.99 18.99
C LEU A 220 5.76 4.38 19.76
N HIS A 221 6.65 5.15 19.13
CA HIS A 221 7.87 5.64 19.78
C HIS A 221 7.53 6.65 20.89
N PRO A 222 8.17 6.60 22.08
CA PRO A 222 7.89 7.52 23.19
C PRO A 222 7.95 9.00 22.81
N GLY A 223 8.95 9.40 22.01
CA GLY A 223 9.07 10.79 21.52
C GLY A 223 7.91 11.25 20.63
N ALA A 224 7.38 10.34 19.79
CA ALA A 224 6.19 10.64 18.98
C ALA A 224 4.94 10.72 19.88
N LYS A 225 4.81 9.80 20.85
CA LYS A 225 3.74 9.83 21.85
C LYS A 225 3.72 11.15 22.61
N ARG A 226 4.87 11.62 23.10
CA ARG A 226 4.99 12.90 23.81
C ARG A 226 4.49 14.07 22.96
N TYR A 227 4.83 14.10 21.68
CA TYR A 227 4.31 15.11 20.76
C TYR A 227 2.78 15.04 20.62
N TYR A 228 2.22 13.84 20.42
CA TYR A 228 0.77 13.68 20.29
C TYR A 228 0.01 14.03 21.58
N ASP A 229 0.53 13.66 22.75
CA ASP A 229 -0.07 14.00 24.03
C ASP A 229 -0.06 15.53 24.26
N GLU A 230 1.00 16.23 23.84
CA GLU A 230 1.11 17.70 23.94
C GLU A 230 0.08 18.40 23.06
N VAL A 231 -0.09 17.98 21.80
CA VAL A 231 -1.06 18.61 20.88
C VAL A 231 -2.52 18.23 21.18
N ALA A 232 -2.75 17.13 21.90
CA ALA A 232 -4.09 16.70 22.31
C ALA A 232 -4.52 17.28 23.67
N ALA A 233 -3.61 17.93 24.40
CA ALA A 233 -3.93 18.63 25.64
C ALA A 233 -4.81 19.87 25.34
N PRO A 234 -5.84 20.14 26.16
CA PRO A 234 -6.79 21.23 25.97
C PRO A 234 -6.20 22.63 26.18
#